data_AF-A0A1V5V5A9-F1
#
_entry.id   AF-A0A1V5V5A9-F1
#
_cell.length_a   1.000
_cell.length_b   1.000
_cell.length_c   1.000
_cell.angle_alpha   90.00
_cell.angle_beta   90.00
_cell.angle_gamma   90.00
#
_symmetry.space_group_name_H-M   'P 1'
#
loop_
_entity.id
_entity.type
_entity.pdbx_description
1 polymer ?
#
loop_
_entity_poly.entity_id
_entity_poly.type
_entity_poly.pdbx_seq_one_letter_code
_entity_poly.pdbx_strand_id
1 'polypeptide(L)'
;MSNKKKRNAQHSFQNLQRNLKPIITINEPDESLYVIADFSLPGTSRMRRIMSKKLANGNIDAVIYEGIVGPDRICEKKFNLLYMNDAPKDKFWKAVQALQFLYQAASGISEVRNYEGKSMRQAADLMRQFDSAQVWMEPKKREHNL
;
A
#
# COMPACT_ATOMS: atom_id res chain seq x y z
N MET A 1 -40.08 -24.35 -20.88
CA MET A 1 -38.95 -23.49 -21.27
C MET A 1 -38.45 -22.75 -20.03
N SER A 2 -37.31 -23.17 -19.47
CA SER A 2 -36.72 -22.57 -18.26
C SER A 2 -35.46 -21.80 -18.64
N ASN A 3 -35.57 -20.48 -18.76
CA ASN A 3 -34.43 -19.59 -18.90
C ASN A 3 -34.20 -18.89 -17.56
N LYS A 4 -33.39 -19.48 -16.68
CA LYS A 4 -32.68 -18.74 -15.63
C LYS A 4 -31.19 -18.75 -15.94
N LYS A 5 -30.79 -17.84 -16.84
CA LYS A 5 -29.40 -17.43 -17.01
C LYS A 5 -28.88 -16.97 -15.63
N LYS A 6 -27.98 -17.76 -15.03
CA LYS A 6 -27.12 -17.30 -13.95
C LYS A 6 -26.32 -16.11 -14.49
N ARG A 7 -26.75 -14.90 -14.16
CA ARG A 7 -25.94 -13.70 -14.36
C ARG A 7 -24.73 -13.84 -13.44
N ASN A 8 -23.58 -14.19 -14.01
CA ASN A 8 -22.29 -13.88 -13.42
C ASN A 8 -22.27 -12.37 -13.22
N ALA A 9 -22.62 -11.93 -12.01
CA ALA A 9 -22.44 -10.55 -11.62
C ALA A 9 -20.92 -10.33 -11.58
N GLN A 10 -20.41 -9.74 -12.65
CA GLN A 10 -19.11 -9.11 -12.66
C GLN A 10 -19.08 -8.18 -11.45
N HIS A 11 -18.33 -8.54 -10.40
CA HIS A 11 -18.15 -7.68 -9.24
C HIS A 11 -17.53 -6.38 -9.76
N SER A 12 -18.37 -5.39 -10.04
CA SER A 12 -17.93 -4.09 -10.47
C SER A 12 -17.01 -3.54 -9.39
N PHE A 13 -15.86 -3.02 -9.79
CA PHE A 13 -14.86 -2.33 -8.99
C PHE A 13 -15.40 -1.02 -8.35
N GLN A 14 -16.65 -1.00 -7.88
CA GLN A 14 -17.40 0.19 -7.44
C GLN A 14 -16.75 0.91 -6.24
N ASN A 15 -15.80 0.28 -5.55
CA ASN A 15 -15.14 0.84 -4.36
C ASN A 15 -13.66 1.17 -4.57
N LEU A 16 -13.14 1.07 -5.80
CA LEU A 16 -11.76 1.48 -6.10
C LEU A 16 -11.74 2.96 -6.46
N GLN A 17 -11.16 3.79 -5.59
CA GLN A 17 -10.90 5.19 -5.92
C GLN A 17 -9.57 5.31 -6.69
N ARG A 18 -9.52 6.16 -7.72
CA ARG A 18 -8.36 6.41 -8.60
C ARG A 18 -8.03 7.91 -8.62
N ASN A 19 -6.82 8.28 -9.05
CA ASN A 19 -6.33 9.67 -9.16
C ASN A 19 -6.35 10.43 -7.83
N LEU A 20 -5.87 9.74 -6.80
CA LEU A 20 -5.91 10.17 -5.43
C LEU A 20 -4.49 10.58 -5.02
N LYS A 21 -4.35 11.76 -4.39
CA LYS A 21 -3.13 12.14 -3.64
C LYS A 21 -2.55 10.93 -2.86
N PRO A 22 -1.23 10.69 -2.91
CA PRO A 22 -0.64 9.54 -2.23
C PRO A 22 -0.99 9.52 -0.74
N ILE A 23 -1.08 8.33 -0.13
CA ILE A 23 -1.27 8.18 1.32
C ILE A 23 0.00 8.71 2.00
N ILE A 24 -0.02 9.99 2.31
CA ILE A 24 1.07 10.73 2.93
C ILE A 24 0.72 10.86 4.41
N THR A 25 1.31 9.98 5.20
CA THR A 25 1.77 10.37 6.53
C THR A 25 3.20 9.87 6.62
N ILE A 26 4.14 10.70 6.19
CA ILE A 26 5.54 10.52 6.55
C ILE A 26 5.95 11.81 7.25
N ASN A 27 5.89 11.77 8.58
CA ASN A 27 6.49 12.79 9.44
C ASN A 27 7.61 12.08 10.21
N GLU A 28 8.66 11.70 9.49
CA GLU A 28 9.85 11.03 10.01
C GLU A 28 11.06 11.93 9.72
N PRO A 29 12.08 11.97 10.60
CA PRO A 29 13.28 12.80 10.42
C PRO A 29 14.03 12.48 9.12
N ASP A 30 14.97 13.36 8.71
CA ASP A 30 15.75 13.27 7.45
C ASP A 30 16.56 11.96 7.32
N GLU A 31 15.88 10.87 6.98
CA GLU A 31 16.45 9.56 6.71
C GLU A 31 16.56 9.29 5.20
N SER A 32 17.47 8.38 4.83
CA SER A 32 17.69 7.91 3.45
C SER A 32 16.63 6.89 3.04
N LEU A 33 15.47 7.38 2.62
CA LEU A 33 14.34 6.55 2.18
C LEU A 33 14.72 5.71 0.97
N TYR A 34 14.55 4.40 1.07
CA TYR A 34 14.86 3.46 0.01
C TYR A 34 13.63 3.08 -0.80
N VAL A 35 12.68 2.37 -0.19
CA VAL A 35 11.45 1.91 -0.86
C VAL A 35 10.25 2.12 0.04
N ILE A 36 9.15 2.57 -0.58
CA ILE A 36 7.80 2.44 -0.03
C ILE A 36 7.02 1.47 -0.92
N ALA A 37 6.51 0.40 -0.33
CA ALA A 37 5.67 -0.57 -1.02
C ALA A 37 4.32 -0.70 -0.33
N ASP A 38 3.25 -0.42 -1.06
CA ASP A 38 1.87 -0.47 -0.58
C ASP A 38 1.13 -1.65 -1.18
N PHE A 39 0.33 -2.29 -0.35
CA PHE A 39 -0.44 -3.46 -0.70
C PHE A 39 -1.85 -3.35 -0.11
N SER A 40 -2.87 -3.58 -0.93
CA SER A 40 -4.26 -3.53 -0.48
C SER A 40 -5.08 -4.62 -1.17
N LEU A 41 -6.03 -5.19 -0.45
CA LEU A 41 -6.96 -6.18 -0.98
C LEU A 41 -8.30 -5.51 -1.32
N PRO A 42 -9.04 -6.04 -2.30
CA PRO A 42 -10.36 -5.53 -2.62
C PRO A 42 -11.33 -5.66 -1.44
N GLY A 43 -12.17 -4.64 -1.24
CA GLY A 43 -13.26 -4.68 -0.25
C GLY A 43 -12.84 -4.45 1.20
N THR A 44 -11.57 -4.09 1.46
CA THR A 44 -11.10 -3.69 2.79
C THR A 44 -10.42 -2.34 2.75
N SER A 45 -10.57 -1.57 3.83
CA SER A 45 -9.85 -0.30 4.08
C SER A 45 -8.45 -0.52 4.63
N ARG A 46 -8.02 -1.79 4.76
CA ARG A 46 -6.70 -2.14 5.24
C ARG A 46 -5.66 -2.00 4.14
N MET A 47 -4.55 -1.38 4.49
CA MET A 47 -3.35 -1.30 3.67
C MET A 47 -2.18 -1.89 4.45
N ARG A 48 -1.41 -2.75 3.81
CA ARG A 48 -0.07 -3.11 4.29
C ARG A 48 0.95 -2.24 3.59
N ARG A 49 1.87 -1.68 4.36
CA ARG A 49 2.94 -0.82 3.85
C ARG A 49 4.29 -1.30 4.37
N ILE A 50 5.26 -1.34 3.48
CA ILE A 50 6.67 -1.47 3.78
C ILE A 50 7.27 -0.08 3.62
N MET A 51 7.90 0.43 4.68
CA MET A 51 8.78 1.60 4.60
C MET A 51 10.19 1.14 4.90
N SER A 52 11.14 1.52 4.05
CA SER A 52 12.53 1.08 4.18
C SER A 52 13.51 2.21 3.98
N LYS A 53 14.68 2.07 4.60
CA LYS A 53 15.82 2.96 4.47
C LYS A 53 17.06 2.20 4.05
N LYS A 54 17.91 2.88 3.29
CA LYS A 54 19.20 2.34 2.87
C LYS A 54 20.27 2.78 3.86
N LEU A 55 20.99 1.82 4.40
CA LEU A 55 22.12 2.03 5.30
C LEU A 55 23.39 2.39 4.51
N ALA A 56 24.38 2.96 5.21
CA ALA A 56 25.66 3.33 4.61
C ALA A 56 26.42 2.12 4.03
N ASN A 57 26.25 0.94 4.61
CA ASN A 57 26.81 -0.33 4.13
C ASN A 57 26.06 -0.91 2.90
N GLY A 58 24.99 -0.25 2.45
CA GLY A 58 24.16 -0.68 1.31
C GLY A 58 23.03 -1.66 1.67
N ASN A 59 22.97 -2.14 2.91
CA ASN A 59 21.87 -2.96 3.42
C ASN A 59 20.64 -2.10 3.73
N ILE A 60 19.53 -2.79 4.00
CA ILE A 60 18.21 -2.20 4.13
C ILE A 60 17.64 -2.47 5.52
N ASP A 61 17.22 -1.40 6.20
CA ASP A 61 16.28 -1.49 7.32
C ASP A 61 14.87 -1.27 6.77
N ALA A 62 13.89 -2.02 7.27
CA ALA A 62 12.50 -1.83 6.91
C ALA A 62 11.53 -2.12 8.05
N VAL A 63 10.44 -1.37 8.06
CA VAL A 63 9.27 -1.62 8.89
C VAL A 63 8.12 -2.01 8.00
N ILE A 64 7.48 -3.14 8.33
CA ILE A 64 6.21 -3.55 7.73
C ILE A 64 5.12 -3.23 8.74
N TYR A 65 4.10 -2.50 8.31
CA TYR A 65 2.94 -2.21 9.13
C TYR A 65 1.65 -2.38 8.35
N GLU A 66 0.56 -2.61 9.08
CA GLU A 66 -0.79 -2.55 8.56
C GLU A 66 -1.47 -1.27 9.07
N GLY A 67 -2.16 -0.58 8.18
CA GLY A 67 -2.92 0.62 8.45
C GLY A 67 -4.39 0.43 8.09
N ILE A 68 -5.28 1.04 8.86
CA ILE A 68 -6.68 1.25 8.46
C ILE A 68 -6.78 2.64 7.86
N VAL A 69 -7.22 2.72 6.61
CA VAL A 69 -7.25 3.96 5.83
C VAL A 69 -8.68 4.49 5.78
N GLY A 70 -8.87 5.72 6.26
CA GLY A 70 -10.15 6.41 6.24
C GLY A 70 -10.56 6.85 4.83
N PRO A 71 -11.81 7.33 4.63
CA PRO A 71 -12.29 7.85 3.34
C PRO A 71 -11.52 9.06 2.81
N ASP A 72 -10.87 9.80 3.70
CA ASP A 72 -9.97 10.92 3.40
C ASP A 72 -8.53 10.46 3.07
N ARG A 73 -8.29 9.14 3.13
CA ARG A 73 -7.01 8.46 2.87
C ARG A 73 -5.93 8.72 3.91
N ILE A 74 -6.35 9.14 5.09
CA ILE A 74 -5.48 9.22 6.26
C ILE A 74 -5.46 7.85 6.93
N CYS A 75 -4.26 7.43 7.35
CA CYS A 75 -4.12 6.23 8.17
C CYS A 75 -4.64 6.54 9.58
N GLU A 76 -5.82 6.04 9.93
CA GLU A 76 -6.46 6.30 11.22
C GLU A 76 -5.84 5.45 12.34
N LYS A 77 -5.36 4.25 12.00
CA LYS A 77 -4.72 3.31 12.93
C LYS A 77 -3.59 2.58 12.23
N LYS A 78 -2.46 2.41 12.93
CA LYS A 78 -1.26 1.70 12.46
C LYS A 78 -0.87 0.58 13.43
N PHE A 79 -0.50 -0.57 12.89
CA PHE A 79 -0.02 -1.74 13.62
C PHE A 79 1.29 -2.20 13.00
N ASN A 80 2.38 -2.17 13.76
CA ASN A 80 3.65 -2.72 13.28
C ASN A 80 3.56 -4.25 13.26
N LEU A 81 3.88 -4.85 12.11
CA LEU A 81 3.83 -6.29 11.90
C LEU A 81 5.21 -6.91 12.04
N LEU A 82 6.22 -6.28 11.42
CA LEU A 82 7.56 -6.84 11.33
C LEU A 82 8.59 -5.72 11.20
N TYR A 83 9.76 -5.96 11.78
CA TYR A 83 10.97 -5.19 11.55
C TYR A 83 12.00 -6.07 10.85
N MET A 84 12.68 -5.49 9.89
CA MET A 84 13.81 -6.08 9.21
C MET A 84 14.98 -5.13 9.39
N ASN A 85 16.07 -5.61 9.99
CA ASN A 85 17.24 -4.79 10.27
C ASN A 85 18.44 -5.34 9.50
N ASP A 86 19.24 -4.44 8.95
CA ASP A 86 20.51 -4.70 8.26
C ASP A 86 20.42 -5.84 7.23
N ALA A 87 19.34 -5.88 6.46
CA ALA A 87 19.13 -6.94 5.49
C ALA A 87 19.86 -6.68 4.17
N PRO A 88 20.50 -7.71 3.58
CA PRO A 88 21.04 -7.60 2.23
C PRO A 88 19.98 -7.18 1.22
N LYS A 89 20.34 -6.26 0.30
CA LYS A 89 19.44 -5.70 -0.72
C LYS A 89 18.69 -6.79 -1.52
N ASP A 90 19.35 -7.88 -1.89
CA ASP A 90 18.72 -9.00 -2.62
C ASP A 90 17.63 -9.70 -1.78
N LYS A 91 17.88 -9.94 -0.49
CA LYS A 91 16.89 -10.53 0.41
C LYS A 91 15.68 -9.62 0.60
N PHE A 92 15.92 -8.32 0.74
CA PHE A 92 14.84 -7.32 0.80
C PHE A 92 13.95 -7.38 -0.45
N TRP A 93 14.54 -7.33 -1.64
CA TRP A 93 13.78 -7.36 -2.89
C TRP A 93 13.00 -8.65 -3.10
N LYS A 94 13.58 -9.80 -2.73
CA LYS A 94 12.86 -11.09 -2.74
C LYS A 94 11.63 -11.06 -1.83
N ALA A 95 11.72 -10.46 -0.65
CA ALA A 95 10.58 -10.32 0.25
C ALA A 95 9.49 -9.40 -0.32
N VAL A 96 9.86 -8.26 -0.92
CA VAL A 96 8.92 -7.36 -1.59
C VAL A 96 8.22 -8.09 -2.74
N GLN A 97 8.97 -8.75 -3.63
CA GLN A 97 8.43 -9.49 -4.77
C GLN A 97 7.47 -10.61 -4.35
N ALA A 98 7.80 -11.35 -3.28
CA ALA A 98 6.92 -12.37 -2.74
C ALA A 98 5.58 -11.79 -2.27
N LEU A 99 5.59 -10.63 -1.60
CA LEU A 99 4.37 -9.94 -1.21
C LEU A 99 3.58 -9.42 -2.43
N GLN A 100 4.27 -8.87 -3.44
CA GLN A 100 3.60 -8.46 -4.68
C GLN A 100 2.85 -9.63 -5.32
N PHE A 101 3.51 -10.79 -5.44
CA PHE A 101 2.91 -11.99 -6.01
C PHE A 101 1.68 -12.44 -5.22
N LEU A 102 1.77 -12.49 -3.88
CA LEU A 102 0.64 -12.89 -3.03
C LEU A 102 -0.57 -11.96 -3.17
N TYR A 103 -0.35 -10.64 -3.18
CA TYR A 103 -1.44 -9.68 -3.35
C TYR A 103 -2.03 -9.73 -4.76
N GLN A 104 -1.20 -9.86 -5.80
CA GLN A 104 -1.67 -10.01 -7.18
C GLN A 104 -2.53 -11.28 -7.35
N ALA A 105 -2.12 -12.40 -6.76
CA ALA A 105 -2.89 -13.65 -6.78
C ALA A 105 -4.27 -13.49 -6.10
N ALA A 106 -4.37 -12.63 -5.10
CA ALA A 106 -5.61 -12.28 -4.41
C ALA A 106 -6.40 -11.13 -5.08
N SER A 107 -6.08 -10.77 -6.34
CA SER A 107 -6.67 -9.63 -7.05
C SER A 107 -6.49 -8.27 -6.34
N GLY A 108 -5.49 -8.18 -5.47
CA GLY A 108 -5.09 -6.97 -4.76
C GLY A 108 -4.26 -6.02 -5.61
N ILE A 109 -4.06 -4.83 -5.06
CA ILE A 109 -3.21 -3.79 -5.65
C ILE A 109 -1.86 -3.84 -4.95
N SER A 110 -0.81 -3.67 -5.74
CA SER A 110 0.54 -3.45 -5.24
C SER A 110 1.13 -2.24 -5.95
N GLU A 111 1.66 -1.31 -5.16
CA GLU A 111 2.37 -0.14 -5.67
C GLU A 111 3.73 -0.03 -4.98
N VAL A 112 4.80 -0.15 -5.75
CA VAL A 112 6.17 -0.09 -5.24
C VAL A 112 6.84 1.14 -5.80
N ARG A 113 7.32 2.00 -4.91
CA ARG A 113 8.04 3.24 -5.24
C ARG A 113 9.44 3.16 -4.67
N ASN A 114 10.42 3.26 -5.55
CA ASN A 114 11.83 3.20 -5.21
C ASN A 114 12.43 4.60 -5.27
N TYR A 115 13.00 5.03 -4.15
CA TYR A 115 13.62 6.32 -3.94
C TYR A 115 15.15 6.24 -3.91
N GLU A 116 15.73 5.04 -4.00
CA GLU A 116 17.18 4.79 -4.11
C GLU A 116 18.04 5.45 -3.02
N GLY A 117 17.49 5.65 -1.82
CA GLY A 117 18.19 6.27 -0.69
C GLY A 117 18.18 7.80 -0.71
N LYS A 118 17.20 8.40 -1.41
CA LYS A 118 16.97 9.85 -1.36
C LYS A 118 16.58 10.29 0.04
N SER A 119 16.91 11.53 0.39
CA SER A 119 16.43 12.11 1.64
C SER A 119 14.91 12.21 1.63
N MET A 120 14.30 12.27 2.81
CA MET A 120 12.86 12.47 2.95
C MET A 120 12.33 13.68 2.17
N ARG A 121 13.08 14.79 2.13
CA ARG A 121 12.72 15.96 1.32
C ARG A 121 12.71 15.67 -0.18
N GLN A 122 13.76 15.04 -0.70
CA GLN A 122 13.85 14.66 -2.11
C GLN A 122 12.77 13.63 -2.49
N ALA A 123 12.50 12.69 -1.59
CA ALA A 123 11.45 11.70 -1.75
C ALA A 123 10.06 12.34 -1.73
N ALA A 124 9.81 13.31 -0.85
CA ALA A 124 8.57 14.06 -0.79
C ALA A 124 8.32 14.88 -2.06
N ASP A 125 9.36 15.52 -2.61
CA ASP A 125 9.25 16.25 -3.87
C ASP A 125 8.93 15.31 -5.04
N LEU A 126 9.50 14.11 -5.06
CA LEU A 126 9.11 13.07 -6.02
C LEU A 126 7.68 12.57 -5.80
N MET A 127 7.28 12.31 -4.56
CA MET A 127 5.91 11.89 -4.20
C MET A 127 4.85 12.88 -4.68
N ARG A 128 5.13 14.19 -4.62
CA ARG A 128 4.23 15.24 -5.12
C ARG A 128 4.02 15.18 -6.64
N GLN A 129 4.95 14.60 -7.39
CA GLN A 129 4.83 14.43 -8.83
C GLN A 129 4.02 13.18 -9.22
N PHE A 130 3.81 12.24 -8.28
CA PHE A 130 3.05 11.01 -8.52
C PHE A 130 1.60 11.17 -8.05
N ASP A 131 0.70 11.45 -8.99
CA ASP A 131 -0.71 11.78 -8.73
C ASP A 131 -1.65 10.54 -8.66
N SER A 132 -1.12 9.37 -8.30
CA SER A 132 -1.73 8.10 -8.74
C SER A 132 -1.74 6.95 -7.73
N ALA A 133 -1.97 7.21 -6.44
CA ALA A 133 -2.21 6.10 -5.51
C ALA A 133 -3.64 5.53 -5.70
N GLN A 134 -3.77 4.20 -5.57
CA GLN A 134 -5.05 3.50 -5.65
C GLN A 134 -5.42 2.92 -4.28
N VAL A 135 -6.67 3.12 -3.83
CA VAL A 135 -7.15 2.66 -2.51
C VAL A 135 -8.52 2.01 -2.64
N TRP A 136 -8.69 0.88 -1.98
CA TRP A 136 -9.98 0.22 -1.82
C TRP A 136 -10.69 0.76 -0.57
N MET A 137 -11.97 1.09 -0.72
CA MET A 137 -12.82 1.46 0.39
C MET A 137 -13.67 0.28 0.83
N GLU A 138 -13.89 0.14 2.15
CA GLU A 138 -14.94 -0.76 2.63
C GLU A 138 -16.29 -0.34 2.05
N PRO A 139 -17.13 -1.28 1.61
CA PRO A 139 -18.49 -0.97 1.21
C PRO A 139 -19.21 -0.31 2.41
N LYS A 140 -19.82 0.85 2.20
CA LYS A 140 -20.71 1.44 3.23
C LYS A 140 -21.73 0.38 3.63
N LYS A 141 -21.75 -0.02 4.92
CA LYS A 141 -22.87 -0.77 5.46
C LYS A 141 -24.12 0.07 5.19
N ARG A 142 -25.13 -0.51 4.53
CA ARG A 142 -26.44 0.15 4.40
C ARG A 142 -26.95 0.34 5.82
N GLU A 143 -26.99 1.58 6.29
CA GLU A 143 -27.79 1.94 7.45
C GLU A 143 -29.23 1.59 7.07
N HIS A 144 -29.77 0.53 7.67
CA HIS A 144 -31.20 0.32 7.69
C HIS A 144 -31.74 1.38 8.66
N ASN A 145 -32.31 2.44 8.09
CA ASN A 145 -33.18 3.33 8.84
C ASN A 145 -34.32 2.47 9.40
N LEU A 146 -34.33 2.28 10.71
CA LEU A 146 -35.48 1.80 11.48
C LEU A 146 -36.49 2.93 11.61
#